data_AF-A0A699QUN2-F1
#
_entry.id   AF-A0A699QUN2-F1
#
_cell.length_a   1.000
_cell.length_b   1.000
_cell.length_c   1.000
_cell.angle_alpha   90.00
_cell.angle_beta   90.00
_cell.angle_gamma   90.00
#
_symmetry.space_group_name_H-M   'P 1'
#
loop_
_entity.id
_entity.type
_entity.pdbx_description
1 polymer ?
#
loop_
_entity_poly.entity_id
_entity_poly.type
_entity_poly.pdbx_seq_one_letter_code
_entity_poly.pdbx_strand_id
1 'polypeptide(L)'
;NAVARDLKKLDSGVEILATVVESIHPPAGAANAYHAVQAAQISAQALIARERGAAADQANLAQLHASIAHDQAAANSREVMSTAQSADLRFGAEQQGYAKAGQAFLLEQYLSQLTLGMTHAKLLVLDHRLGGSSAPTIDLRHDHGGHHHGHHHHGEASGPVGFPWRRASLAAVLIAFAVAAASLVQVRSGEATVVTRFGNPSRVLLDPGLSWRWPAPFEAAIPVDLRLRTTSSGLQDVGTRDGLRIIVQAYVAWQ
;
A
#
# COMPACT_ATOMS: atom_id res chain seq x y z
N ASN A 1 -26.98 -33.84 41.77
CA ASN A 1 -26.08 -34.89 41.26
C ASN A 1 -26.04 -36.09 42.20
N ALA A 2 -26.61 -37.23 41.80
CA ALA A 2 -26.59 -38.46 42.59
C ALA A 2 -25.16 -39.04 42.69
N VAL A 3 -24.42 -39.00 41.59
CA VAL A 3 -23.03 -39.50 41.47
C VAL A 3 -22.08 -38.82 42.46
N ALA A 4 -22.18 -37.49 42.64
CA ALA A 4 -21.35 -36.76 43.62
C ALA A 4 -21.60 -37.21 45.07
N ARG A 5 -22.83 -37.62 45.41
CA ARG A 5 -23.15 -38.12 46.76
C ARG A 5 -22.64 -39.55 46.98
N ASP A 6 -22.66 -40.39 45.94
CA ASP A 6 -22.13 -41.74 46.03
C ASP A 6 -20.61 -41.76 46.14
N LEU A 7 -19.91 -40.90 45.38
CA LEU A 7 -18.44 -40.74 45.49
C LEU A 7 -18.01 -40.26 46.88
N LYS A 8 -18.81 -39.41 47.53
CA LYS A 8 -18.55 -38.90 48.89
C LYS A 8 -18.84 -39.95 49.97
N LYS A 9 -19.78 -40.88 49.72
CA LYS A 9 -20.03 -42.02 50.62
C LYS A 9 -18.97 -43.10 50.54
N LEU A 10 -18.32 -43.24 49.38
CA LEU A 10 -17.25 -44.22 49.15
C LEU A 10 -15.87 -43.74 49.62
N ASP A 11 -15.78 -42.54 50.22
CA ASP A 11 -14.53 -41.90 50.66
C ASP A 11 -13.43 -41.93 49.57
N SER A 12 -13.84 -41.76 48.30
CA SER A 12 -13.01 -42.01 47.14
C SER A 12 -11.92 -40.96 46.92
N GLY A 13 -11.95 -39.83 47.65
CA GLY A 13 -11.04 -38.70 47.44
C GLY A 13 -11.21 -37.94 46.11
N VAL A 14 -12.26 -38.25 45.32
CA VAL A 14 -12.51 -37.65 44.01
C VAL A 14 -13.61 -36.58 44.11
N GLU A 15 -13.27 -35.34 43.73
CA GLU A 15 -14.19 -34.20 43.70
C GLU A 15 -14.63 -33.90 42.26
N ILE A 16 -15.95 -33.82 42.03
CA ILE A 16 -16.50 -33.42 40.73
C ILE A 16 -16.37 -31.91 40.61
N LEU A 17 -15.34 -31.45 39.89
CA LEU A 17 -15.06 -30.02 39.68
C LEU A 17 -16.03 -29.35 38.69
N ALA A 18 -16.51 -30.08 37.69
CA ALA A 18 -17.48 -29.58 36.71
C ALA A 18 -18.29 -30.72 36.06
N THR A 19 -19.53 -30.42 35.65
CA THR A 19 -20.34 -31.28 34.78
C THR A 19 -20.61 -30.49 33.50
N VAL A 20 -20.06 -30.93 32.37
CA VAL A 20 -20.20 -30.26 31.06
C VAL A 20 -21.27 -31.00 30.27
N VAL A 21 -22.28 -30.27 29.79
CA VAL A 21 -23.34 -30.79 28.92
C VAL A 21 -22.87 -30.64 27.48
N GLU A 22 -22.72 -31.76 26.76
CA GLU A 22 -22.02 -31.78 25.47
C GLU A 22 -22.92 -31.47 24.25
N SER A 23 -24.25 -31.46 24.38
CA SER A 23 -25.12 -31.12 23.24
C SER A 23 -26.54 -30.68 23.63
N ILE A 24 -26.99 -29.54 23.10
CA ILE A 24 -28.40 -29.11 23.13
C ILE A 24 -28.85 -28.98 21.68
N HIS A 25 -29.42 -30.04 21.11
CA HIS A 25 -30.11 -29.92 19.83
C HIS A 25 -31.49 -29.29 20.07
N PRO A 26 -31.95 -28.34 19.21
CA PRO A 26 -33.28 -27.76 19.39
C PRO A 26 -34.34 -28.87 19.26
N PRO A 27 -35.35 -28.89 20.16
CA PRO A 27 -36.40 -29.91 20.13
C PRO A 27 -37.16 -29.86 18.80
N ALA A 28 -37.62 -31.02 18.31
CA ALA A 28 -38.15 -31.18 16.94
C ALA A 28 -39.29 -30.20 16.58
N GLY A 29 -40.11 -29.77 17.57
CA GLY A 29 -41.16 -28.78 17.38
C GLY A 29 -40.70 -27.32 17.18
N ALA A 30 -39.44 -27.00 17.53
CA ALA A 30 -38.88 -25.64 17.47
C ALA A 30 -37.73 -25.48 16.45
N ALA A 31 -37.28 -26.57 15.83
CA ALA A 31 -36.17 -26.55 14.87
C ALA A 31 -36.40 -25.57 13.71
N ASN A 32 -37.62 -25.53 13.16
CA ASN A 32 -37.98 -24.61 12.06
C ASN A 32 -37.82 -23.14 12.45
N ALA A 33 -38.22 -22.77 13.68
CA ALA A 33 -38.05 -21.40 14.18
C ALA A 33 -36.56 -21.06 14.36
N TYR A 34 -35.76 -22.02 14.85
CA TYR A 34 -34.31 -21.85 14.98
C TYR A 34 -33.61 -21.67 13.62
N HIS A 35 -33.97 -22.47 12.62
CA HIS A 35 -33.43 -22.33 11.26
C HIS A 35 -33.88 -21.00 10.61
N ALA A 36 -35.11 -20.54 10.87
CA ALA A 36 -35.57 -19.25 10.40
C ALA A 36 -34.76 -18.08 10.99
N VAL A 37 -34.45 -18.12 12.29
CA VAL A 37 -33.57 -17.12 12.94
C VAL A 37 -32.17 -17.15 12.33
N GLN A 38 -31.60 -18.33 12.10
CA GLN A 38 -30.28 -18.46 11.47
C GLN A 38 -30.28 -17.92 10.04
N ALA A 39 -31.30 -18.26 9.23
CA ALA A 39 -31.45 -17.74 7.88
C ALA A 39 -31.61 -16.20 7.86
N ALA A 40 -32.39 -15.65 8.79
CA ALA A 40 -32.53 -14.22 8.97
C ALA A 40 -31.20 -13.55 9.37
N GLN A 41 -30.41 -14.20 10.23
CA GLN A 41 -29.09 -13.70 10.62
C GLN A 41 -28.10 -13.69 9.45
N ILE A 42 -28.07 -14.75 8.64
CA ILE A 42 -27.24 -14.80 7.42
C ILE A 42 -27.68 -13.69 6.45
N SER A 43 -28.98 -13.50 6.26
CA SER A 43 -29.54 -12.45 5.39
C SER A 43 -29.17 -11.05 5.88
N ALA A 44 -29.26 -10.80 7.19
CA ALA A 44 -28.87 -9.53 7.80
C ALA A 44 -27.37 -9.25 7.63
N GLN A 45 -26.52 -10.26 7.83
CA GLN A 45 -25.07 -10.13 7.61
C GLN A 45 -24.74 -9.85 6.14
N ALA A 46 -25.44 -10.50 5.20
CA ALA A 46 -25.27 -10.24 3.78
C ALA A 46 -25.67 -8.80 3.39
N LEU A 47 -26.77 -8.28 3.94
CA LEU A 47 -27.19 -6.89 3.73
C LEU A 47 -26.17 -5.89 4.31
N ILE A 48 -25.67 -6.13 5.53
CA ILE A 48 -24.64 -5.28 6.14
C ILE A 48 -23.37 -5.27 5.29
N ALA A 49 -22.93 -6.45 4.81
CA ALA A 49 -21.76 -6.55 3.96
C ALA A 49 -21.94 -5.80 2.63
N ARG A 50 -23.12 -5.92 2.00
CA ARG A 50 -23.47 -5.20 0.77
C ARG A 50 -23.45 -3.68 0.96
N GLU A 51 -24.10 -3.17 1.99
CA GLU A 51 -24.14 -1.72 2.25
C GLU A 51 -22.75 -1.17 2.61
N ARG A 52 -21.93 -1.94 3.34
CA ARG A 52 -20.53 -1.57 3.58
C ARG A 52 -19.71 -1.54 2.30
N GLY A 53 -19.94 -2.48 1.38
CA GLY A 53 -19.32 -2.47 0.06
C GLY A 53 -19.69 -1.21 -0.73
N ALA A 54 -20.98 -0.90 -0.82
CA ALA A 54 -21.46 0.31 -1.51
C ALA A 54 -20.90 1.60 -0.89
N ALA A 55 -20.85 1.68 0.44
CA ALA A 55 -20.25 2.82 1.14
C ALA A 55 -18.74 2.94 0.88
N ALA A 56 -18.01 1.82 0.82
CA ALA A 56 -16.58 1.81 0.49
C ALA A 56 -16.34 2.27 -0.96
N ASP A 57 -17.15 1.79 -1.91
CA ASP A 57 -17.07 2.22 -3.32
C ASP A 57 -17.32 3.73 -3.45
N GLN A 58 -18.34 4.26 -2.78
CA GLN A 58 -18.62 5.69 -2.77
C GLN A 58 -17.48 6.50 -2.15
N ALA A 59 -16.88 6.02 -1.05
CA ALA A 59 -15.73 6.67 -0.43
C ALA A 59 -14.50 6.68 -1.35
N ASN A 60 -14.23 5.57 -2.03
CA ASN A 60 -13.12 5.45 -2.98
C ASN A 60 -13.32 6.40 -4.18
N LEU A 61 -14.54 6.49 -4.71
CA LEU A 61 -14.87 7.45 -5.78
C LEU A 61 -14.70 8.89 -5.31
N ALA A 62 -15.18 9.24 -4.11
CA ALA A 62 -14.99 10.57 -3.55
C ALA A 62 -13.50 10.92 -3.35
N GLN A 63 -12.70 9.97 -2.87
CA GLN A 63 -11.25 10.12 -2.72
C GLN A 63 -10.55 10.30 -4.08
N LEU A 64 -10.93 9.54 -5.10
CA LEU A 64 -10.41 9.69 -6.46
C LEU A 64 -10.73 11.08 -7.03
N HIS A 65 -11.97 11.55 -6.87
CA HIS A 65 -12.36 12.88 -7.33
C HIS A 65 -11.58 13.97 -6.59
N ALA A 66 -11.39 13.82 -5.28
CA ALA A 66 -10.59 14.75 -4.49
C ALA A 66 -9.12 14.77 -4.93
N SER A 67 -8.52 13.60 -5.21
CA SER A 67 -7.13 13.53 -5.67
C SER A 67 -6.97 14.17 -7.05
N ILE A 68 -7.87 13.88 -8.00
CA ILE A 68 -7.84 14.50 -9.33
C ILE A 68 -7.97 16.03 -9.24
N ALA A 69 -8.91 16.53 -8.42
CA ALA A 69 -9.10 17.96 -8.23
C ALA A 69 -7.86 18.62 -7.62
N HIS A 70 -7.23 17.97 -6.62
CA HIS A 70 -6.02 18.46 -5.99
C HIS A 70 -4.83 18.45 -6.96
N ASP A 71 -4.64 17.37 -7.72
CA ASP A 71 -3.55 17.25 -8.69
C ASP A 71 -3.69 18.27 -9.82
N GLN A 72 -4.91 18.50 -10.31
CA GLN A 72 -5.19 19.52 -11.31
C GLN A 72 -4.91 20.93 -10.78
N ALA A 73 -5.34 21.23 -9.55
CA ALA A 73 -5.05 22.51 -8.91
C ALA A 73 -3.55 22.72 -8.72
N ALA A 74 -2.83 21.68 -8.28
CA ALA A 74 -1.38 21.72 -8.13
C ALA A 74 -0.66 21.94 -9.46
N ALA A 75 -1.07 21.25 -10.53
CA ALA A 75 -0.52 21.43 -11.87
C ALA A 75 -0.74 22.87 -12.37
N ASN A 76 -1.98 23.37 -12.30
CA ASN A 76 -2.31 24.74 -12.72
C ASN A 76 -1.53 25.78 -11.91
N SER A 77 -1.41 25.60 -10.59
CA SER A 77 -0.63 26.52 -9.75
C SER A 77 0.84 26.58 -10.16
N ARG A 78 1.46 25.43 -10.48
CA ARG A 78 2.85 25.34 -10.94
C ARG A 78 3.04 25.98 -12.31
N GLU A 79 2.08 25.79 -13.23
CA GLU A 79 2.10 26.42 -14.54
C GLU A 79 2.01 27.94 -14.45
N VAL A 80 1.08 28.45 -13.63
CA VAL A 80 0.93 29.90 -13.38
C VAL A 80 2.19 30.47 -12.72
N MET A 81 2.76 29.79 -11.73
CA MET A 81 3.99 30.22 -11.08
C MET A 81 5.19 30.23 -12.05
N SER A 82 5.34 29.18 -12.86
CA SER A 82 6.41 29.09 -13.86
C SER A 82 6.28 30.19 -14.93
N THR A 83 5.07 30.45 -15.38
CA THR A 83 4.76 31.53 -16.33
C THR A 83 5.07 32.89 -15.72
N ALA A 84 4.67 33.12 -14.47
CA ALA A 84 4.94 34.36 -13.75
C ALA A 84 6.45 34.59 -13.54
N GLN A 85 7.19 33.55 -13.14
CA GLN A 85 8.65 33.61 -12.98
C GLN A 85 9.36 33.91 -14.31
N SER A 86 8.91 33.27 -15.40
CA SER A 86 9.46 33.53 -16.73
C SER A 86 9.18 34.96 -17.19
N ALA A 87 7.98 35.49 -16.91
CA ALA A 87 7.61 36.87 -17.21
C ALA A 87 8.44 37.87 -16.39
N ASP A 88 8.68 37.60 -15.11
CA ASP A 88 9.51 38.43 -14.23
C ASP A 88 10.97 38.47 -14.69
N LEU A 89 11.56 37.30 -14.99
CA LEU A 89 12.91 37.21 -15.54
C LEU A 89 13.05 37.97 -16.87
N ARG A 90 12.05 37.83 -17.76
CA ARG A 90 12.02 38.55 -19.03
C ARG A 90 11.92 40.05 -18.81
N PHE A 91 11.03 40.50 -17.93
CA PHE A 91 10.87 41.92 -17.61
C PHE A 91 12.17 42.51 -17.03
N GLY A 92 12.83 41.79 -16.11
CA GLY A 92 14.12 42.20 -15.56
C GLY A 92 15.22 42.29 -16.64
N ALA A 93 15.27 41.33 -17.57
CA ALA A 93 16.20 41.37 -18.69
C ALA A 93 15.93 42.55 -19.64
N GLU A 94 14.65 42.84 -19.93
CA GLU A 94 14.24 43.98 -20.75
C GLU A 94 14.59 45.32 -20.08
N GLN A 95 14.35 45.45 -18.77
CA GLN A 95 14.73 46.65 -18.00
C GLN A 95 16.24 46.88 -18.05
N GLN A 96 17.04 45.82 -17.88
CA GLN A 96 18.51 45.90 -17.98
C GLN A 96 18.98 46.24 -19.40
N GLY A 97 18.35 45.67 -20.43
CA GLY A 97 18.63 45.99 -21.83
C GLY A 97 18.36 47.46 -22.14
N TYR A 98 17.21 47.98 -21.69
CA TYR A 98 16.87 49.38 -21.82
C TYR A 98 17.83 50.31 -21.06
N ALA A 99 18.21 49.95 -19.82
CA ALA A 99 19.16 50.74 -19.05
C ALA A 99 20.54 50.85 -19.74
N LYS A 100 20.94 49.83 -20.51
CA LYS A 100 22.24 49.80 -21.21
C LYS A 100 22.20 50.49 -22.59
N ALA A 101 21.14 50.28 -23.38
CA ALA A 101 21.08 50.69 -24.79
C ALA A 101 19.97 51.70 -25.11
N GLY A 102 19.10 52.03 -24.16
CA GLY A 102 18.09 53.08 -24.26
C GLY A 102 17.15 52.90 -25.47
N GLN A 103 17.04 53.93 -26.31
CA GLN A 103 16.16 53.91 -27.48
C GLN A 103 16.55 52.87 -28.54
N ALA A 104 17.85 52.52 -28.64
CA ALA A 104 18.31 51.52 -29.60
C ALA A 104 17.72 50.13 -29.30
N PHE A 105 17.62 49.77 -28.01
CA PHE A 105 16.98 48.53 -27.57
C PHE A 105 15.50 48.45 -27.96
N LEU A 106 14.74 49.55 -27.79
CA LEU A 106 13.33 49.58 -28.17
C LEU A 106 13.12 49.44 -29.69
N LEU A 107 13.99 50.06 -30.49
CA LEU A 107 13.96 49.94 -31.94
C LEU A 107 14.25 48.50 -32.38
N GLU A 108 15.30 47.88 -31.82
CA GLU A 108 15.65 46.49 -32.12
C GLU A 108 14.52 45.52 -31.72
N GLN A 109 13.93 45.70 -30.53
CA GLN A 109 12.80 44.90 -30.08
C GLN A 109 11.57 45.08 -31.01
N TYR A 110 11.27 46.30 -31.42
CA TYR A 110 10.20 46.60 -32.37
C TYR A 110 10.43 45.94 -33.73
N LEU A 111 11.64 46.09 -34.30
CA LEU A 111 11.99 45.49 -35.58
C LEU A 111 12.01 43.96 -35.52
N SER A 112 12.46 43.39 -34.41
CA SER A 112 12.42 41.94 -34.17
C SER A 112 10.99 41.41 -34.14
N GLN A 113 10.09 42.05 -33.39
CA GLN A 113 8.66 41.69 -33.36
C GLN A 113 7.97 41.89 -34.71
N LEU A 114 8.31 42.97 -35.42
CA LEU A 114 7.79 43.24 -36.76
C LEU A 114 8.27 42.17 -37.75
N THR A 115 9.53 41.76 -37.68
CA THR A 115 10.07 40.70 -38.56
C THR A 115 9.42 39.36 -38.24
N LEU A 116 9.23 39.01 -36.96
CA LEU A 116 8.51 37.80 -36.55
C LEU A 116 7.06 37.80 -37.06
N GLY A 117 6.34 38.91 -36.93
CA GLY A 117 4.97 39.07 -37.42
C GLY A 117 4.87 39.09 -38.95
N MET A 118 5.95 39.43 -39.65
CA MET A 118 6.03 39.49 -41.11
C MET A 118 6.72 38.27 -41.73
N THR A 119 6.99 37.22 -40.96
CA THR A 119 7.63 35.96 -41.42
C THR A 119 6.94 35.30 -42.62
N HIS A 120 5.64 35.57 -42.83
CA HIS A 120 4.88 35.09 -43.99
C HIS A 120 4.39 36.21 -44.92
N ALA A 121 4.82 37.45 -44.71
CA ALA A 121 4.44 38.59 -45.54
C ALA A 121 5.55 38.90 -46.57
N LYS A 122 5.15 39.15 -47.84
CA LYS A 122 6.07 39.71 -48.84
C LYS A 122 6.33 41.18 -48.51
N LEU A 123 7.45 41.48 -47.85
CA LEU A 123 7.85 42.83 -47.49
C LEU A 123 8.62 43.51 -48.63
N LEU A 124 8.10 44.63 -49.13
CA LEU A 124 8.77 45.51 -50.10
C LEU A 124 9.08 46.85 -49.40
N VAL A 125 10.34 47.13 -49.11
CA VAL A 125 10.76 48.39 -48.47
C VAL A 125 11.10 49.42 -49.54
N LEU A 126 10.40 50.55 -49.54
CA LEU A 126 10.62 51.69 -50.44
C LEU A 126 11.24 52.84 -49.64
N ASP A 127 12.53 53.14 -49.86
CA ASP A 127 13.20 54.30 -49.25
C ASP A 127 13.38 55.43 -50.28
N HIS A 128 12.73 56.56 -50.01
CA HIS A 128 12.78 57.77 -50.82
C HIS A 128 14.05 58.63 -50.70
N ARG A 129 14.96 58.35 -49.75
CA ARG A 129 16.19 59.15 -49.53
C ARG A 129 17.38 58.67 -50.36
N LEU A 130 17.30 57.46 -50.88
CA LEU A 130 18.30 56.86 -51.75
C LEU A 130 18.02 57.33 -53.20
N GLY A 131 18.38 58.58 -53.48
CA GLY A 131 18.18 59.20 -54.79
C GLY A 131 19.09 58.61 -55.87
N GLY A 132 18.53 57.81 -56.76
CA GLY A 132 19.14 57.34 -58.01
C GLY A 132 18.07 56.73 -58.91
N SER A 133 18.23 56.81 -60.23
CA SER A 133 17.25 56.48 -61.28
C SER A 133 16.81 55.00 -61.39
N SER A 134 16.90 54.24 -60.30
CA SER A 134 16.39 52.88 -60.15
C SER A 134 16.06 52.70 -58.67
N ALA A 135 14.79 52.45 -58.36
CA ALA A 135 14.30 52.40 -56.97
C ALA A 135 15.11 51.37 -56.15
N PRO A 136 15.81 51.79 -55.09
CA PRO A 136 16.65 50.91 -54.30
C PRO A 136 15.74 50.07 -53.42
N THR A 137 15.52 48.84 -53.88
CA THR A 137 14.69 47.86 -53.20
C THR A 137 15.62 47.00 -52.36
N ILE A 138 15.58 47.13 -51.03
CA ILE A 138 16.19 46.14 -50.14
C ILE A 138 15.18 45.01 -49.99
N ASP A 139 15.49 43.89 -50.62
CA ASP A 139 14.69 42.69 -50.62
C ASP A 139 15.11 41.78 -49.47
N LEU A 140 14.26 41.66 -48.45
CA LEU A 140 14.50 40.85 -47.25
C LEU A 140 13.94 39.43 -47.37
N ARG A 141 13.71 38.93 -48.59
CA ARG A 141 13.41 37.51 -48.82
C ARG A 141 14.57 36.66 -48.30
N HIS A 142 14.41 36.12 -47.08
CA HIS A 142 15.24 35.02 -46.61
C HIS A 142 14.88 33.80 -47.46
N ASP A 143 15.72 33.50 -48.46
CA ASP A 143 15.74 32.16 -49.03
C ASP A 143 16.19 31.22 -47.90
N HIS A 144 15.26 30.43 -47.37
CA HIS A 144 15.62 29.27 -46.57
C HIS A 144 16.25 28.23 -47.50
N GLY A 145 17.49 28.49 -47.90
CA GLY A 145 18.38 27.50 -48.50
C GLY A 145 18.62 26.41 -47.47
N GLY A 146 18.09 25.23 -47.73
CA GLY A 146 18.38 24.03 -46.95
C GLY A 146 19.87 23.75 -46.98
N HIS A 147 20.56 24.11 -45.90
CA HIS A 147 21.96 23.77 -45.70
C HIS A 147 22.06 22.58 -44.75
N HIS A 148 22.32 21.42 -45.35
CA HIS A 148 22.92 20.27 -44.70
C HIS A 148 24.31 20.67 -44.17
N HIS A 149 24.46 20.75 -42.85
CA HIS A 149 25.76 20.67 -42.20
C HIS A 149 25.87 19.35 -41.46
N GLY A 150 26.61 18.42 -42.06
CA GLY A 150 27.20 17.31 -41.34
C GLY A 150 28.38 17.85 -40.52
N HIS A 151 28.29 17.76 -39.20
CA HIS A 151 29.45 17.72 -38.34
C HIS A 151 29.30 16.62 -37.30
N HIS A 152 30.42 15.93 -37.13
CA HIS A 152 30.66 14.75 -36.34
C HIS A 152 30.61 15.01 -34.82
N HIS A 153 30.20 13.94 -34.11
CA HIS A 153 30.54 13.56 -32.73
C HIS A 153 30.36 14.60 -31.60
N HIS A 154 29.34 14.40 -30.78
CA HIS A 154 29.50 13.73 -29.48
C HIS A 154 28.22 12.97 -29.17
N GLY A 155 28.28 11.65 -29.30
CA GLY A 155 27.25 10.77 -28.76
C GLY A 155 27.42 10.73 -27.26
N GLU A 156 26.69 11.58 -26.52
CA GLU A 156 26.15 11.13 -25.25
C GLU A 156 24.91 10.31 -25.58
N ALA A 157 25.16 9.03 -25.84
CA ALA A 157 24.22 8.05 -25.34
C ALA A 157 24.07 8.38 -23.85
N SER A 158 22.90 8.84 -23.44
CA SER A 158 22.39 8.49 -22.12
C SER A 158 22.38 6.97 -22.07
N GLY A 159 23.56 6.41 -21.78
CA GLY A 159 23.74 5.03 -21.42
C GLY A 159 22.77 4.74 -20.29
N PRO A 160 22.31 3.48 -20.16
CA PRO A 160 21.41 3.13 -19.07
C PRO A 160 22.05 3.66 -17.79
N VAL A 161 21.36 4.59 -17.12
CA VAL A 161 21.81 5.19 -15.85
C VAL A 161 22.33 4.04 -15.01
N GLY A 162 23.65 3.96 -14.87
CA GLY A 162 24.32 2.81 -14.30
C GLY A 162 23.69 2.57 -12.93
N PHE A 163 22.95 1.48 -12.80
CA PHE A 163 22.29 1.12 -11.55
C PHE A 163 23.33 1.26 -10.44
N PRO A 164 23.14 2.11 -9.42
CA PRO A 164 24.21 2.45 -8.51
C PRO A 164 24.53 1.23 -7.64
N TRP A 165 25.43 0.36 -8.12
CA TRP A 165 25.78 -0.93 -7.51
C TRP A 165 26.22 -0.77 -6.05
N ARG A 166 26.77 0.39 -5.68
CA ARG A 166 27.12 0.73 -4.29
C ARG A 166 25.90 0.96 -3.39
N ARG A 167 24.82 1.55 -3.93
CA ARG A 167 23.55 1.73 -3.20
C ARG A 167 22.77 0.41 -3.16
N ALA A 168 22.84 -0.37 -4.24
CA ALA A 168 22.25 -1.70 -4.31
C ALA A 168 22.94 -2.70 -3.36
N SER A 169 24.27 -2.67 -3.25
CA SER A 169 25.00 -3.51 -2.30
C SER A 169 24.73 -3.12 -0.85
N LEU A 170 24.65 -1.82 -0.55
CA LEU A 170 24.24 -1.34 0.77
C LEU A 170 22.81 -1.78 1.12
N ALA A 171 21.87 -1.64 0.16
CA ALA A 171 20.50 -2.10 0.35
C ALA A 171 20.43 -3.62 0.55
N ALA A 172 21.19 -4.40 -0.22
CA ALA A 172 21.25 -5.86 -0.07
C ALA A 172 21.83 -6.28 1.30
N VAL A 173 22.85 -5.58 1.80
CA VAL A 173 23.43 -5.84 3.14
C VAL A 173 22.42 -5.51 4.24
N LEU A 174 21.71 -4.39 4.14
CA LEU A 174 20.66 -4.03 5.10
C LEU A 174 19.50 -5.02 5.09
N ILE A 175 19.08 -5.48 3.91
CA ILE A 175 18.05 -6.52 3.78
C ILE A 175 18.53 -7.84 4.38
N ALA A 176 19.77 -8.25 4.10
CA ALA A 176 20.35 -9.48 4.68
C ALA A 176 20.45 -9.40 6.21
N PHE A 177 20.81 -8.24 6.77
CA PHE A 177 20.85 -8.02 8.21
C PHE A 177 19.45 -8.06 8.84
N ALA A 178 18.45 -7.43 8.19
CA ALA A 178 17.07 -7.46 8.64
C ALA A 178 16.49 -8.89 8.61
N VAL A 179 16.79 -9.66 7.56
CA VAL A 179 16.42 -11.08 7.46
C VAL A 179 17.09 -11.90 8.56
N ALA A 180 18.38 -11.73 8.78
CA ALA A 180 19.11 -12.45 9.84
C ALA A 180 18.54 -12.14 11.24
N ALA A 181 18.26 -10.87 11.54
CA ALA A 181 17.67 -10.46 12.81
C ALA A 181 16.26 -11.04 13.01
N ALA A 182 15.44 -11.13 11.96
CA ALA A 182 14.11 -11.72 12.03
C ALA A 182 14.13 -13.27 12.15
N SER A 183 15.21 -13.91 11.71
CA SER A 183 15.43 -15.36 11.78
C SER A 183 15.87 -15.88 13.16
N LEU A 184 16.22 -15.00 14.11
CA LEU A 184 16.69 -15.40 15.43
C LEU A 184 15.53 -15.46 16.45
N VAL A 185 15.33 -16.63 17.07
CA VAL A 185 14.36 -16.84 18.17
C VAL A 185 15.09 -17.24 19.43
N GLN A 186 14.77 -16.59 20.54
CA GLN A 186 15.26 -16.98 21.85
C GLN A 186 14.16 -17.78 22.59
N VAL A 187 14.42 -19.05 22.90
CA VAL A 187 13.50 -19.91 23.68
C VAL A 187 13.90 -19.84 25.16
N ARG A 188 12.94 -19.54 26.04
CA ARG A 188 13.15 -19.43 27.51
C ARG A 188 13.01 -20.80 28.18
N SER A 189 13.74 -21.01 29.28
CA SER A 189 13.71 -22.28 30.04
C SER A 189 12.34 -22.51 30.68
N GLY A 190 11.65 -23.59 30.29
CA GLY A 190 10.34 -24.00 30.81
C GLY A 190 9.17 -23.94 29.82
N GLU A 191 9.39 -23.47 28.59
CA GLU A 191 8.39 -23.37 27.51
C GLU A 191 8.86 -24.18 26.29
N ALA A 192 7.98 -24.96 25.65
CA ALA A 192 8.26 -25.55 24.34
C ALA A 192 7.70 -24.64 23.24
N THR A 193 8.52 -24.26 22.27
CA THR A 193 8.06 -23.44 21.15
C THR A 193 7.76 -24.33 19.95
N VAL A 194 6.50 -24.39 19.54
CA VAL A 194 6.09 -25.10 18.32
C VAL A 194 6.26 -24.14 17.14
N VAL A 195 7.13 -24.49 16.20
CA VAL A 195 7.30 -23.74 14.96
C VAL A 195 6.37 -24.32 13.91
N THR A 196 5.40 -23.52 13.48
CA THR A 196 4.44 -23.87 12.43
C THR A 196 4.88 -23.26 11.11
N ARG A 197 4.91 -24.05 10.03
CA ARG A 197 5.19 -23.56 8.68
C ARG A 197 3.87 -23.59 7.90
N PHE A 198 3.32 -22.42 7.55
CA PHE A 198 1.99 -22.29 6.93
C PHE A 198 0.88 -23.07 7.66
N GLY A 199 0.88 -23.04 9.00
CA GLY A 199 -0.12 -23.73 9.82
C GLY A 199 0.09 -25.24 10.00
N ASN A 200 1.06 -25.86 9.30
CA ASN A 200 1.44 -27.25 9.54
C ASN A 200 2.59 -27.32 10.56
N PRO A 201 2.45 -28.07 11.67
CA PRO A 201 3.49 -28.23 12.68
C PRO A 201 4.61 -29.13 12.11
N SER A 202 5.75 -28.54 11.74
CA SER A 202 6.85 -29.28 11.11
C SER A 202 8.05 -29.51 12.03
N ARG A 203 8.15 -28.78 13.15
CA ARG A 203 9.25 -28.93 14.12
C ARG A 203 8.83 -28.52 15.54
N VAL A 204 9.01 -29.43 16.49
CA VAL A 204 8.86 -29.17 17.93
C VAL A 204 10.26 -29.03 18.52
N LEU A 205 10.62 -27.84 19.00
CA LEU A 205 11.90 -27.62 19.68
C LEU A 205 11.68 -27.63 21.19
N LEU A 206 12.27 -28.61 21.85
CA LEU A 206 12.15 -28.88 23.29
C LEU A 206 13.33 -28.31 24.09
N ASP A 207 14.46 -28.01 23.45
CA ASP A 207 15.68 -27.60 24.12
C ASP A 207 15.77 -26.07 24.28
N PRO A 208 16.01 -25.56 25.51
CA PRO A 208 16.13 -24.13 25.76
C PRO A 208 17.41 -23.57 25.11
N GLY A 209 17.24 -22.60 24.20
CA GLY A 209 18.36 -22.01 23.47
C GLY A 209 17.94 -21.06 22.36
N LEU A 210 18.94 -20.49 21.68
CA LEU A 210 18.76 -19.66 20.50
C LEU A 210 18.52 -20.57 19.29
N SER A 211 17.31 -20.57 18.75
CA SER A 211 16.96 -21.39 17.58
C SER A 211 16.78 -20.52 16.35
N TRP A 212 17.27 -21.03 15.22
CA TRP A 212 17.07 -20.44 13.90
C TRP A 212 15.67 -20.77 13.37
N ARG A 213 14.91 -19.75 12.97
CA ARG A 213 13.62 -19.85 12.24
C ARG A 213 13.71 -19.12 10.91
N TRP A 214 12.83 -19.44 9.97
CA TRP A 214 12.55 -18.55 8.86
C TRP A 214 11.72 -17.34 9.34
N PRO A 215 11.96 -16.13 8.83
CA PRO A 215 11.19 -14.96 9.22
C PRO A 215 9.75 -15.08 8.72
N ALA A 216 8.81 -14.43 9.43
CA ALA A 216 7.43 -14.34 9.01
C ALA A 216 7.33 -13.81 7.56
N PRO A 217 6.39 -14.28 6.73
CA PRO A 217 5.20 -15.08 7.05
C PRO A 217 5.35 -16.61 6.92
N PHE A 218 6.56 -17.13 6.70
CA PHE A 218 6.74 -18.55 6.39
C PHE A 218 6.69 -19.46 7.62
N GLU A 219 7.18 -18.99 8.77
CA GLU A 219 7.19 -19.74 10.03
C GLU A 219 6.71 -18.89 11.22
N ALA A 220 5.80 -19.43 12.02
CA ALA A 220 5.25 -18.80 13.23
C ALA A 220 5.56 -19.66 14.47
N ALA A 221 6.02 -19.02 15.55
CA ALA A 221 6.45 -19.67 16.79
C ALA A 221 5.40 -19.45 17.88
N ILE A 222 4.76 -20.53 18.36
CA ILE A 222 3.76 -20.48 19.42
C ILE A 222 4.34 -21.18 20.66
N PRO A 223 4.50 -20.48 21.80
CA PRO A 223 4.95 -21.09 23.04
C PRO A 223 3.84 -21.95 23.65
N VAL A 224 4.19 -23.15 24.11
CA VAL A 224 3.32 -24.12 24.78
C VAL A 224 3.97 -24.52 26.10
N ASP A 225 3.24 -24.34 27.19
CA ASP A 225 3.68 -24.73 28.54
C ASP A 225 3.53 -26.25 28.72
N LEU A 226 4.63 -26.95 28.98
CA LEU A 226 4.68 -28.41 29.11
C LEU A 226 4.31 -28.91 30.52
N ARG A 227 3.96 -28.02 31.45
CA ARG A 227 3.67 -28.39 32.85
C ARG A 227 2.24 -28.86 33.08
N LEU A 228 1.33 -28.71 32.11
CA LEU A 228 -0.06 -29.14 32.24
C LEU A 228 -0.23 -30.63 31.96
N ARG A 229 -0.69 -31.39 32.96
CA ARG A 229 -1.17 -32.77 32.79
C ARG A 229 -2.70 -32.79 32.82
N THR A 230 -3.31 -33.46 31.84
CA THR A 230 -4.77 -33.59 31.74
C THR A 230 -5.17 -35.05 31.56
N THR A 231 -6.18 -35.52 32.30
CA THR A 231 -6.84 -36.82 32.05
C THR A 231 -8.33 -36.63 31.87
N SER A 232 -8.97 -37.54 31.12
CA SER A 232 -10.40 -37.49 30.83
C SER A 232 -11.06 -38.83 31.17
N SER A 233 -12.22 -38.76 31.82
CA SER A 233 -13.17 -39.86 31.91
C SER A 233 -13.88 -39.96 30.57
N GLY A 234 -13.77 -41.09 29.86
CA GLY A 234 -14.43 -41.29 28.55
C GLY A 234 -15.94 -41.01 28.56
N LEU A 235 -16.54 -40.91 27.36
CA LEU A 235 -17.95 -40.56 27.16
C LEU A 235 -18.87 -41.52 27.91
N GLN A 236 -19.60 -41.01 28.89
CA GLN A 236 -20.50 -41.80 29.72
C GLN A 236 -21.93 -41.29 29.54
N ASP A 237 -22.82 -42.21 29.14
CA ASP A 237 -24.24 -41.93 28.94
C ASP A 237 -24.97 -42.02 30.29
N VAL A 238 -25.53 -40.90 30.73
CA VAL A 238 -26.18 -40.75 32.04
C VAL A 238 -27.62 -40.25 31.87
N GLY A 239 -28.54 -40.88 32.61
CA GLY A 239 -29.96 -40.50 32.62
C GLY A 239 -30.24 -39.33 33.57
N THR A 240 -31.00 -38.34 33.09
CA THR A 240 -31.54 -37.25 33.90
C THR A 240 -32.86 -37.65 34.57
N ARG A 241 -33.27 -36.93 35.63
CA ARG A 241 -34.51 -37.20 36.39
C ARG A 241 -35.77 -37.14 35.52
N ASP A 242 -35.71 -36.42 34.40
CA ASP A 242 -36.82 -36.22 33.47
C ASP A 242 -36.83 -37.26 32.32
N GLY A 243 -35.98 -38.30 32.40
CA GLY A 243 -35.92 -39.39 31.42
C GLY A 243 -35.08 -39.11 30.18
N LEU A 244 -34.47 -37.92 30.07
CA LEU A 244 -33.55 -37.57 28.98
C LEU A 244 -32.17 -38.19 29.23
N ARG A 245 -31.58 -38.79 28.19
CA ARG A 245 -30.20 -39.30 28.21
C ARG A 245 -29.25 -38.20 27.77
N ILE A 246 -28.25 -37.93 28.60
CA ILE A 246 -27.19 -36.96 28.29
C ILE A 246 -25.85 -37.67 28.32
N ILE A 247 -24.99 -37.35 27.36
CA ILE A 247 -23.61 -37.82 27.35
C ILE A 247 -22.77 -36.81 28.11
N VAL A 248 -22.00 -37.29 29.09
CA VAL A 248 -21.19 -36.45 29.97
C VAL A 248 -19.75 -36.96 29.95
N GLN A 249 -18.82 -36.02 29.85
CA GLN A 249 -17.38 -36.27 29.91
C GLN A 249 -16.77 -35.41 31.02
N ALA A 250 -15.95 -36.01 31.89
CA ALA A 250 -15.26 -35.29 32.97
C ALA A 250 -13.79 -35.12 32.62
N TYR A 251 -13.25 -33.93 32.91
CA TYR A 251 -11.84 -33.58 32.66
C TYR A 251 -11.18 -33.18 33.98
N VAL A 252 -9.97 -33.67 34.21
CA VAL A 252 -9.14 -33.33 35.38
C VAL A 252 -7.80 -32.80 34.87
N ALA A 253 -7.43 -31.59 35.30
CA ALA A 253 -6.15 -30.95 34.97
C ALA A 253 -5.42 -30.56 36.26
N TRP A 254 -4.12 -30.84 36.34
CA TRP A 254 -3.26 -30.48 37.47
C TRP A 254 -1.84 -30.14 37.00
N GLN A 255 -1.12 -29.40 37.85
CA GLN A 255 0.30 -29.07 37.70
C GLN A 255 1.18 -30.04 38.50
#